data_AF-A0A0V8QDV1-F1
#
_entry.id   AF-A0A0V8QDV1-F1
#
_cell.length_a   1.000
_cell.length_b   1.000
_cell.length_c   1.000
_cell.angle_alpha   90.00
_cell.angle_beta   90.00
_cell.angle_gamma   90.00
#
_symmetry.space_group_name_H-M   'P 1'
#
loop_
_entity.id
_entity.type
_entity.pdbx_description
1 polymer ?
#
loop_
_entity_poly.entity_id
_entity_poly.type
_entity_poly.pdbx_seq_one_letter_code
_entity_poly.pdbx_strand_id
1 'polypeptide(L)'
;MSVNGITNNTTTAYTAPAASTATKAETTASVKEDPAAVYEKSDNKANSKKVYKQDTGTINKLLADMENRKKQLENLVAKTLRKQGETYNTSMNIYDLLKSGNLKFSPEDIAQAKEDVSEDGYWGVEQTSERIYSFAFALTGGDPSKADEMMAAVEKGFKQATKAWGSDLPDISKQTLEAVREKINNWKNGTTVEE
;
A
#
# COMPACT_ATOMS: atom_id res chain seq x y z
N MET A 1 -9.69 14.86 41.30
CA MET A 1 -8.50 14.02 41.57
C MET A 1 -8.71 12.75 40.75
N SER A 2 -7.96 12.43 39.69
CA SER A 2 -6.52 12.57 39.47
C SER A 2 -6.21 12.95 38.02
N VAL A 3 -5.07 13.63 37.88
CA VAL A 3 -4.46 14.12 36.64
C VAL A 3 -3.20 13.31 36.33
N ASN A 4 -2.73 13.43 35.07
CA ASN A 4 -1.41 13.07 34.52
C ASN A 4 -1.08 11.58 34.35
N GLY A 5 -0.49 11.12 33.24
CA GLY A 5 0.07 11.80 32.08
C GLY A 5 1.08 10.90 31.35
N ILE A 6 1.58 11.42 30.23
CA ILE A 6 2.79 11.03 29.47
C ILE A 6 2.55 10.11 28.25
N THR A 7 2.27 10.81 27.14
CA THR A 7 2.54 10.43 25.75
C THR A 7 4.02 10.66 25.46
N ASN A 8 4.76 9.65 24.97
CA ASN A 8 6.10 9.83 24.42
C ASN A 8 6.08 9.58 22.91
N ASN A 9 6.06 10.68 22.15
CA ASN A 9 6.38 10.74 20.73
C ASN A 9 7.84 11.18 20.60
N THR A 10 8.73 10.29 20.15
CA THR A 10 10.13 10.63 19.86
C THR A 10 10.26 10.98 18.38
N THR A 11 10.14 12.27 18.07
CA THR A 11 10.55 12.82 16.77
C THR A 11 11.94 13.43 16.93
N THR A 12 12.95 12.81 16.32
CA THR A 12 14.32 13.32 16.24
C THR A 12 14.37 14.45 15.23
N ALA A 13 14.44 15.69 15.72
CA ALA A 13 14.63 16.89 14.89
C ALA A 13 16.12 17.22 14.81
N TYR A 14 16.66 17.19 13.59
CA TYR A 14 18.00 17.68 13.26
C TYR A 14 17.94 19.20 13.08
N THR A 15 18.64 19.91 13.97
CA THR A 15 18.83 21.35 13.98
C THR A 15 20.00 21.76 13.09
N ALA A 16 19.84 22.83 12.31
CA ALA A 16 20.92 23.55 11.64
C ALA A 16 20.80 25.06 11.96
N PRO A 17 21.92 25.78 12.13
CA PRO A 17 21.97 27.02 12.92
C PRO A 17 21.54 28.28 12.17
N ALA A 18 21.08 29.25 12.95
CA ALA A 18 20.69 30.60 12.57
C ALA A 18 21.89 31.47 12.15
N ALA A 19 21.69 32.30 11.13
CA ALA A 19 22.47 33.51 10.89
C ALA A 19 21.54 34.73 10.97
N SER A 20 21.92 35.68 11.80
CA SER A 20 21.22 36.91 12.12
C SER A 20 21.71 38.06 11.23
N THR A 21 20.80 38.87 10.70
CA THR A 21 21.04 40.30 10.46
C THR A 21 19.73 41.07 10.64
N ALA A 22 19.76 41.99 11.60
CA ALA A 22 18.74 43.01 11.83
C ALA A 22 18.78 44.09 10.72
N THR A 23 17.65 44.74 10.45
CA THR A 23 17.51 46.21 10.44
C THR A 23 16.01 46.59 10.43
N LYS A 24 15.68 47.53 11.31
CA LYS A 24 14.37 48.14 11.57
C LYS A 24 14.26 49.47 10.81
N ALA A 25 13.09 49.79 10.24
CA ALA A 25 12.57 51.16 10.12
C ALA A 25 11.06 51.18 9.76
N GLU A 26 10.25 51.81 10.63
CA GLU A 26 8.91 52.40 10.35
C GLU A 26 9.06 53.60 9.37
N THR A 27 8.09 54.22 8.66
CA THR A 27 6.64 54.43 8.82
C THR A 27 6.05 55.01 7.50
N THR A 28 4.70 55.08 7.41
CA THR A 28 3.81 56.05 6.66
C THR A 28 3.32 55.79 5.22
N ALA A 29 2.08 55.27 5.15
CA ALA A 29 0.84 55.80 4.54
C ALA A 29 0.73 56.43 3.11
N SER A 30 -0.29 55.90 2.40
CA SER A 30 -1.28 56.52 1.47
C SER A 30 -1.11 56.57 -0.07
N VAL A 31 -1.77 55.60 -0.73
CA VAL A 31 -2.81 55.69 -1.81
C VAL A 31 -2.47 56.20 -3.24
N LYS A 32 -2.59 55.24 -4.18
CA LYS A 32 -3.07 55.21 -5.60
C LYS A 32 -2.53 56.20 -6.64
N GLU A 33 -1.99 55.66 -7.74
CA GLU A 33 -2.62 55.62 -9.08
C GLU A 33 -1.94 54.52 -9.94
N ASP A 34 -2.74 53.77 -10.72
CA ASP A 34 -2.28 52.81 -11.75
C ASP A 34 -1.67 53.56 -12.93
N PRO A 35 -0.56 53.05 -13.51
CA PRO A 35 -0.69 52.60 -14.90
C PRO A 35 0.11 51.32 -15.23
N ALA A 36 -0.50 50.54 -16.12
CA ALA A 36 0.09 49.51 -16.98
C ALA A 36 0.63 48.25 -16.27
N ALA A 37 -0.15 47.18 -16.36
CA ALA A 37 0.32 45.82 -16.16
C ALA A 37 1.46 45.51 -17.15
N VAL A 38 2.70 45.64 -16.69
CA VAL A 38 3.86 45.06 -17.36
C VAL A 38 3.83 43.56 -17.06
N TYR A 39 3.48 42.78 -18.08
CA TYR A 39 3.58 41.33 -18.05
C TYR A 39 5.05 40.95 -18.17
N GLU A 40 5.76 40.84 -17.05
CA GLU A 40 7.01 40.10 -17.01
C GLU A 40 6.68 38.60 -17.01
N LYS A 41 6.98 37.96 -18.14
CA LYS A 41 6.97 36.50 -18.25
C LYS A 41 7.99 35.95 -17.27
N SER A 42 7.52 35.51 -16.12
CA SER A 42 8.36 34.87 -15.11
C SER A 42 8.71 33.47 -15.60
N ASP A 43 9.81 33.34 -16.33
CA ASP A 43 10.56 32.08 -16.46
C ASP A 43 11.20 31.77 -15.10
N ASN A 44 10.35 31.50 -14.11
CA ASN A 44 10.80 31.04 -12.81
C ASN A 44 10.46 29.56 -12.71
N LYS A 45 11.43 28.73 -13.09
CA LYS A 45 11.50 27.32 -12.72
C LYS A 45 11.69 27.24 -11.20
N ALA A 46 10.64 27.63 -10.46
CA ALA A 46 10.52 27.35 -9.06
C ALA A 46 10.44 25.82 -8.96
N ASN A 47 11.55 25.20 -8.57
CA ASN A 47 11.58 23.80 -8.18
C ASN A 47 10.75 23.69 -6.89
N SER A 48 9.44 23.61 -7.05
CA SER A 48 8.51 23.28 -5.98
C SER A 48 8.86 21.86 -5.53
N LYS A 49 9.56 21.74 -4.39
CA LYS A 49 9.77 20.45 -3.73
C LYS A 49 8.40 19.78 -3.62
N LYS A 50 8.16 18.72 -4.41
CA LYS A 50 6.95 17.91 -4.29
C LYS A 50 6.93 17.37 -2.86
N VAL A 51 5.83 17.63 -2.16
CA VAL A 51 5.61 17.08 -0.81
C VAL A 51 4.87 15.76 -0.98
N TYR A 52 5.59 14.65 -0.80
CA TYR A 52 5.01 13.32 -0.81
C TYR A 52 4.38 13.02 0.54
N LYS A 53 3.12 12.61 0.53
CA LYS A 53 2.36 12.27 1.73
C LYS A 53 1.66 10.95 1.55
N GLN A 54 1.70 10.13 2.58
CA GLN A 54 1.00 8.87 2.63
C GLN A 54 -0.51 9.08 2.40
N ASP A 55 -1.09 8.27 1.52
CA ASP A 55 -2.55 8.18 1.34
C ASP A 55 -3.12 7.18 2.35
N THR A 56 -3.42 7.67 3.54
CA THR A 56 -4.01 6.87 4.62
C THR A 56 -5.40 6.35 4.27
N GLY A 57 -6.15 7.03 3.40
CA GLY A 57 -7.49 6.60 2.99
C GLY A 57 -7.45 5.32 2.19
N THR A 58 -6.59 5.29 1.16
CA THR A 58 -6.36 4.09 0.33
C THR A 58 -5.79 2.93 1.15
N ILE A 59 -4.82 3.22 2.03
CA ILE A 59 -4.22 2.20 2.93
C ILE A 59 -5.28 1.55 3.81
N ASN A 60 -6.09 2.35 4.50
CA ASN A 60 -7.12 1.82 5.40
C ASN A 60 -8.18 1.02 4.63
N LYS A 61 -8.56 1.47 3.43
CA LYS A 61 -9.50 0.76 2.56
C LYS A 61 -8.96 -0.62 2.16
N LEU A 62 -7.71 -0.68 1.69
CA LEU A 62 -7.09 -1.94 1.26
C LEU A 62 -6.88 -2.91 2.43
N LEU A 63 -6.52 -2.41 3.63
CA LEU A 63 -6.42 -3.23 4.82
C LEU A 63 -7.78 -3.80 5.26
N ALA A 64 -8.83 -2.99 5.25
CA ALA A 64 -10.17 -3.44 5.59
C ALA A 64 -10.69 -4.48 4.58
N ASP A 65 -10.43 -4.29 3.29
CA ASP A 65 -10.76 -5.26 2.25
C ASP A 65 -10.03 -6.59 2.49
N MET A 66 -8.72 -6.57 2.74
CA MET A 66 -7.96 -7.78 3.09
C MET A 66 -8.49 -8.49 4.33
N GLU A 67 -8.89 -7.76 5.38
CA GLU A 67 -9.46 -8.36 6.59
C GLU A 67 -10.82 -9.04 6.32
N ASN A 68 -11.67 -8.40 5.52
CA ASN A 68 -12.95 -8.97 5.10
C ASN A 68 -12.74 -10.25 4.29
N ARG A 69 -11.80 -10.24 3.35
CA ARG A 69 -11.46 -11.41 2.54
C ARG A 69 -10.87 -12.55 3.36
N LYS A 70 -10.02 -12.24 4.35
CA LYS A 70 -9.53 -13.24 5.30
C LYS A 70 -10.68 -13.90 6.05
N LYS A 71 -11.62 -13.12 6.60
CA LYS A 71 -12.81 -13.66 7.29
C LYS A 71 -13.66 -14.53 6.39
N GLN A 72 -13.82 -14.16 5.11
CA GLN A 72 -14.54 -14.99 4.13
C GLN A 72 -13.86 -16.35 3.92
N LEU A 73 -12.54 -16.38 3.76
CA LEU A 73 -11.78 -17.63 3.65
C LEU A 73 -11.93 -18.50 4.90
N GLU A 74 -11.78 -17.91 6.09
CA GLU A 74 -11.96 -18.60 7.38
C GLU A 74 -13.35 -19.23 7.48
N ASN A 75 -14.39 -18.47 7.12
CA ASN A 75 -15.77 -18.95 7.13
C ASN A 75 -16.02 -20.07 6.11
N LEU A 76 -15.46 -19.96 4.90
CA LEU A 76 -15.58 -20.99 3.87
C LEU A 76 -14.95 -22.29 4.35
N VAL A 77 -13.72 -22.23 4.87
CA VAL A 77 -13.01 -23.40 5.38
C VAL A 77 -13.75 -24.02 6.57
N ALA A 78 -14.21 -23.20 7.53
CA ALA A 78 -14.99 -23.68 8.66
C ALA A 78 -16.30 -24.36 8.21
N LYS A 79 -17.02 -23.78 7.24
CA LYS A 79 -18.25 -24.36 6.66
C LYS A 79 -17.95 -25.68 5.95
N THR A 80 -16.87 -25.76 5.18
CA THR A 80 -16.44 -26.95 4.44
C THR A 80 -16.07 -28.09 5.38
N LEU A 81 -15.31 -27.81 6.45
CA LEU A 81 -15.01 -28.79 7.49
C LEU A 81 -16.27 -29.33 8.17
N ARG A 82 -17.18 -28.43 8.58
CA ARG A 82 -18.44 -28.84 9.23
C ARG A 82 -19.28 -29.75 8.36
N LYS A 83 -19.34 -29.50 7.04
CA LYS A 83 -20.03 -30.38 6.08
C LYS A 83 -19.39 -31.77 5.98
N GLN A 84 -18.11 -31.91 6.31
CA GLN A 84 -17.38 -33.17 6.29
C GLN A 84 -17.42 -33.91 7.64
N GLY A 85 -18.17 -33.39 8.62
CA GLY A 85 -18.27 -33.98 9.97
C GLY A 85 -17.13 -33.58 10.91
N GLU A 86 -16.22 -32.72 10.46
CA GLU A 86 -15.10 -32.22 11.25
C GLU A 86 -15.46 -30.89 11.93
N THR A 87 -14.98 -30.69 13.15
CA THR A 87 -15.15 -29.41 13.85
C THR A 87 -13.91 -28.56 13.66
N TYR A 88 -14.06 -27.41 13.00
CA TYR A 88 -13.01 -26.40 12.98
C TYR A 88 -12.72 -25.91 14.40
N ASN A 89 -11.49 -26.10 14.85
CA ASN A 89 -10.95 -25.49 16.06
C ASN A 89 -10.04 -24.35 15.63
N THR A 90 -10.13 -23.18 16.27
CA THR A 90 -9.25 -22.02 16.03
C THR A 90 -7.76 -22.30 16.24
N SER A 91 -7.44 -23.42 16.90
CA SER A 91 -6.07 -23.93 17.03
C SER A 91 -5.56 -24.62 15.75
N MET A 92 -6.45 -24.99 14.83
CA MET A 92 -6.08 -25.54 13.53
C MET A 92 -5.63 -24.41 12.60
N ASN A 93 -4.43 -24.54 12.06
CA ASN A 93 -3.94 -23.63 11.05
C ASN A 93 -4.64 -23.90 9.71
N ILE A 94 -5.44 -22.93 9.25
CA ILE A 94 -6.17 -23.02 7.97
C ILE A 94 -5.24 -23.28 6.79
N TYR A 95 -4.03 -22.73 6.80
CA TYR A 95 -3.08 -22.92 5.71
C TYR A 95 -2.54 -24.35 5.66
N ASP A 96 -2.31 -24.97 6.82
CA ASP A 96 -1.90 -26.39 6.88
C ASP A 96 -3.01 -27.31 6.39
N LEU A 97 -4.25 -26.99 6.75
CA LEU A 97 -5.42 -27.71 6.27
C LEU A 97 -5.61 -27.59 4.76
N LEU A 98 -5.44 -26.38 4.19
CA LEU A 98 -5.50 -26.16 2.74
C LEU A 98 -4.39 -26.93 2.01
N LYS A 99 -3.16 -26.88 2.51
CA LYS A 99 -2.02 -27.63 1.95
C LYS A 99 -2.21 -29.14 1.99
N SER A 100 -2.92 -29.66 3.00
CA SER A 100 -3.18 -31.10 3.11
C SER A 100 -3.99 -31.67 1.95
N GLY A 101 -4.74 -30.82 1.23
CA GLY A 101 -5.62 -31.26 0.14
C GLY A 101 -6.83 -32.08 0.57
N ASN A 102 -7.04 -32.26 1.89
CA ASN A 102 -8.12 -33.11 2.42
C ASN A 102 -9.50 -32.43 2.41
N LEU A 103 -9.58 -31.15 2.04
CA LEU A 103 -10.83 -30.42 1.96
C LEU A 103 -11.56 -30.70 0.63
N LYS A 104 -12.74 -31.31 0.75
CA LYS A 104 -13.71 -31.45 -0.35
C LYS A 104 -14.60 -30.21 -0.44
N PHE A 105 -14.36 -29.41 -1.47
CA PHE A 105 -15.20 -28.27 -1.81
C PHE A 105 -16.36 -28.67 -2.73
N SER A 106 -17.45 -27.90 -2.71
CA SER A 106 -18.55 -28.15 -3.66
C SER A 106 -18.13 -27.77 -5.08
N PRO A 107 -18.76 -28.32 -6.12
CA PRO A 107 -18.48 -27.92 -7.50
C PRO A 107 -18.67 -26.42 -7.74
N GLU A 108 -19.66 -25.82 -7.09
CA GLU A 108 -19.94 -24.38 -7.14
C GLU A 108 -18.79 -23.56 -6.52
N ASP A 109 -18.30 -23.95 -5.34
CA ASP A 109 -17.18 -23.25 -4.69
C ASP A 109 -15.89 -23.36 -5.53
N ILE A 110 -15.66 -24.50 -6.18
CA ILE A 110 -14.51 -24.70 -7.09
C ILE A 110 -14.64 -23.85 -8.35
N ALA A 111 -15.84 -23.76 -8.93
CA ALA A 111 -16.10 -22.92 -10.09
C ALA A 111 -15.88 -21.45 -9.76
N GLN A 112 -16.39 -20.98 -8.62
CA GLN A 112 -16.16 -19.62 -8.14
C GLN A 112 -14.68 -19.36 -7.88
N ALA A 113 -13.96 -20.29 -7.25
CA ALA A 113 -12.53 -20.12 -6.99
C ALA A 113 -11.72 -20.01 -8.30
N LYS A 114 -12.10 -20.74 -9.35
CA LYS A 114 -11.48 -20.63 -10.68
C LYS A 114 -11.70 -19.26 -11.30
N GLU A 115 -12.92 -18.74 -11.19
CA GLU A 115 -13.24 -17.39 -11.63
C GLU A 115 -12.45 -16.35 -10.83
N ASP A 116 -12.40 -16.51 -9.51
CA ASP A 116 -11.72 -15.58 -8.63
C ASP A 116 -10.20 -15.52 -8.87
N VAL A 117 -9.56 -16.60 -9.33
CA VAL A 117 -8.11 -16.63 -9.66
C VAL A 117 -7.81 -16.41 -11.14
N SER A 118 -8.84 -16.19 -11.97
CA SER A 118 -8.66 -15.80 -13.36
C SER A 118 -7.99 -14.42 -13.47
N GLU A 119 -7.57 -14.02 -14.67
CA GLU A 119 -6.89 -12.72 -14.87
C GLU A 119 -7.73 -11.52 -14.38
N ASP A 120 -9.04 -11.55 -14.67
CA ASP A 120 -10.02 -10.55 -14.21
C ASP A 120 -10.55 -10.82 -12.79
N GLY A 121 -10.25 -12.01 -12.27
CA GLY A 121 -10.67 -12.46 -10.95
C GLY A 121 -10.05 -11.61 -9.85
N TYR A 122 -10.77 -11.49 -8.73
CA TYR A 122 -10.28 -10.71 -7.59
C TYR A 122 -8.90 -11.18 -7.11
N TRP A 123 -8.64 -12.49 -7.05
CA TRP A 123 -7.33 -13.10 -6.71
C TRP A 123 -6.43 -13.35 -7.92
N GLY A 124 -6.80 -12.85 -9.09
CA GLY A 124 -5.97 -12.85 -10.28
C GLY A 124 -4.64 -12.14 -10.07
N VAL A 125 -3.68 -12.47 -10.92
CA VAL A 125 -2.32 -11.88 -10.92
C VAL A 125 -2.39 -10.36 -11.06
N GLU A 126 -3.17 -9.87 -12.03
CA GLU A 126 -3.29 -8.45 -12.32
C GLU A 126 -3.93 -7.69 -11.16
N GLN A 127 -5.09 -8.15 -10.69
CA GLN A 127 -5.82 -7.51 -9.58
C GLN A 127 -5.03 -7.55 -8.27
N THR A 128 -4.35 -8.66 -7.96
CA THR A 128 -3.57 -8.79 -6.73
C THR A 128 -2.30 -7.94 -6.78
N SER A 129 -1.60 -7.92 -7.91
CA SER A 129 -0.42 -7.09 -8.09
C SER A 129 -0.76 -5.60 -8.02
N GLU A 130 -1.90 -5.19 -8.60
CA GLU A 130 -2.39 -3.82 -8.53
C GLU A 130 -2.68 -3.38 -7.09
N ARG A 131 -3.32 -4.25 -6.27
CA ARG A 131 -3.55 -3.94 -4.85
C ARG A 131 -2.26 -3.80 -4.06
N ILE A 132 -1.27 -4.67 -4.31
CA ILE A 132 0.04 -4.59 -3.64
C ILE A 132 0.77 -3.32 -4.05
N TYR A 133 0.79 -3.01 -5.35
CA TYR A 133 1.38 -1.78 -5.89
C TYR A 133 0.69 -0.55 -5.32
N SER A 134 -0.64 -0.46 -5.39
CA SER A 134 -1.44 0.64 -4.87
C SER A 134 -1.21 0.86 -3.37
N PHE A 135 -1.13 -0.21 -2.58
CA PHE A 135 -0.82 -0.11 -1.14
C PHE A 135 0.56 0.50 -0.90
N ALA A 136 1.56 0.06 -1.65
CA ALA A 136 2.93 0.47 -1.49
C ALA A 136 3.16 1.90 -2.04
N PHE A 137 2.51 2.25 -3.15
CA PHE A 137 2.43 3.61 -3.69
C PHE A 137 1.77 4.57 -2.69
N ALA A 138 0.65 4.17 -2.10
CA ALA A 138 -0.04 4.94 -1.08
C ALA A 138 0.84 5.16 0.17
N LEU A 139 1.64 4.16 0.58
CA LEU A 139 2.59 4.29 1.70
C LEU A 139 3.69 5.31 1.43
N THR A 140 4.26 5.29 0.23
CA THR A 140 5.34 6.21 -0.16
C THR A 140 4.83 7.59 -0.55
N GLY A 141 3.51 7.76 -0.70
CA GLY A 141 2.91 8.99 -1.19
C GLY A 141 3.28 9.29 -2.64
N GLY A 142 3.64 8.26 -3.41
CA GLY A 142 4.11 8.39 -4.78
C GLY A 142 5.49 9.04 -4.94
N ASP A 143 6.39 8.86 -3.96
CA ASP A 143 7.78 9.30 -4.04
C ASP A 143 8.62 8.35 -4.90
N PRO A 144 9.05 8.73 -6.13
CA PRO A 144 9.82 7.84 -7.01
C PRO A 144 11.17 7.45 -6.43
N SER A 145 11.74 8.26 -5.52
CA SER A 145 13.00 7.93 -4.84
C SER A 145 12.85 6.72 -3.89
N LYS A 146 11.61 6.35 -3.56
CA LYS A 146 11.26 5.20 -2.71
C LYS A 146 10.94 3.94 -3.49
N ALA A 147 10.98 3.96 -4.83
CA ALA A 147 10.65 2.79 -5.65
C ALA A 147 11.49 1.54 -5.31
N ASP A 148 12.79 1.70 -5.08
CA ASP A 148 13.68 0.58 -4.74
C ASP A 148 13.41 0.05 -3.32
N GLU A 149 13.11 0.95 -2.37
CA GLU A 149 12.71 0.57 -1.01
C GLU A 149 11.36 -0.17 -1.01
N MET A 150 10.42 0.31 -1.83
CA MET A 150 9.11 -0.30 -2.04
C MET A 150 9.25 -1.72 -2.58
N MET A 151 10.08 -1.91 -3.62
CA MET A 151 10.33 -3.23 -4.20
C MET A 151 10.95 -4.18 -3.18
N ALA A 152 11.97 -3.73 -2.43
CA ALA A 152 12.60 -4.53 -1.40
C ALA A 152 11.62 -4.94 -0.28
N ALA A 153 10.71 -4.05 0.10
CA ALA A 153 9.67 -4.34 1.09
C ALA A 153 8.67 -5.40 0.59
N VAL A 154 8.24 -5.30 -0.67
CA VAL A 154 7.38 -6.32 -1.31
C VAL A 154 8.08 -7.68 -1.34
N GLU A 155 9.33 -7.75 -1.82
CA GLU A 155 10.07 -9.02 -1.86
C GLU A 155 10.27 -9.63 -0.47
N LYS A 156 10.52 -8.78 0.53
CA LYS A 156 10.59 -9.22 1.93
C LYS A 156 9.25 -9.78 2.41
N GLY A 157 8.13 -9.15 2.05
CA GLY A 157 6.79 -9.65 2.33
C GLY A 157 6.53 -11.02 1.71
N PHE A 158 6.90 -11.22 0.44
CA PHE A 158 6.78 -12.51 -0.22
C PHE A 158 7.66 -13.59 0.43
N LYS A 159 8.90 -13.26 0.82
CA LYS A 159 9.76 -14.19 1.59
C LYS A 159 9.13 -14.58 2.93
N GLN A 160 8.50 -13.63 3.63
CA GLN A 160 7.75 -13.92 4.86
C GLN A 160 6.55 -14.82 4.57
N ALA A 161 5.82 -14.58 3.48
CA ALA A 161 4.70 -15.41 3.06
C ALA A 161 5.16 -16.84 2.71
N THR A 162 6.27 -17.02 1.97
CA THR A 162 6.87 -18.34 1.69
C THR A 162 7.21 -19.07 2.99
N LYS A 163 7.82 -18.37 3.95
CA LYS A 163 8.15 -18.96 5.26
C LYS A 163 6.91 -19.38 6.04
N ALA A 164 5.88 -18.54 6.05
CA ALA A 164 4.61 -18.84 6.72
C ALA A 164 3.84 -19.97 6.01
N TRP A 165 3.95 -20.06 4.69
CA TRP A 165 3.40 -21.14 3.89
C TRP A 165 4.12 -22.47 4.17
N GLY A 166 5.42 -22.44 4.48
CA GLY A 166 6.20 -23.62 4.88
C GLY A 166 6.66 -24.50 3.71
N SER A 167 6.40 -24.08 2.48
CA SER A 167 6.92 -24.66 1.24
C SER A 167 7.07 -23.55 0.20
N ASP A 168 7.50 -23.90 -1.02
CA ASP A 168 7.41 -22.97 -2.14
C ASP A 168 5.98 -22.47 -2.34
N LEU A 169 5.85 -21.18 -2.62
CA LEU A 169 4.57 -20.57 -2.96
C LEU A 169 4.10 -21.11 -4.33
N PRO A 170 2.78 -21.23 -4.53
CA PRO A 170 2.20 -21.58 -5.83
C PRO A 170 2.64 -20.62 -6.94
N ASP A 171 2.62 -21.10 -8.18
CA ASP A 171 3.12 -20.34 -9.35
C ASP A 171 2.46 -18.97 -9.51
N ILE A 172 1.14 -18.88 -9.29
CA ILE A 172 0.38 -17.63 -9.31
C ILE A 172 0.96 -16.55 -8.38
N SER A 173 1.54 -16.94 -7.23
CA SER A 173 2.19 -16.00 -6.33
C SER A 173 3.49 -15.44 -6.90
N LYS A 174 4.25 -16.25 -7.66
CA LYS A 174 5.47 -15.80 -8.34
C LYS A 174 5.12 -14.83 -9.46
N GLN A 175 4.12 -15.18 -10.28
CA GLN A 175 3.57 -14.32 -11.32
C GLN A 175 3.10 -12.98 -10.74
N THR A 176 2.42 -13.00 -9.59
CA THR A 176 2.00 -11.77 -8.88
C THR A 176 3.19 -10.90 -8.48
N LEU A 177 4.26 -11.50 -7.93
CA LEU A 177 5.47 -10.75 -7.56
C LEU A 177 6.14 -10.11 -8.77
N GLU A 178 6.18 -10.81 -9.90
CA GLU A 178 6.72 -10.29 -11.16
C GLU A 178 5.88 -9.13 -11.70
N ALA A 179 4.55 -9.25 -11.71
CA ALA A 179 3.66 -8.17 -12.12
C ALA A 179 3.81 -6.94 -11.20
N VAL A 180 3.96 -7.12 -9.88
CA VAL A 180 4.27 -6.00 -8.97
C VAL A 180 5.61 -5.35 -9.33
N ARG A 181 6.64 -6.14 -9.59
CA ARG A 181 7.97 -5.63 -10.01
C ARG A 181 7.86 -4.75 -11.24
N GLU A 182 7.12 -5.24 -12.24
CA GLU A 182 6.89 -4.51 -13.49
C GLU A 182 6.15 -3.20 -13.24
N LYS A 183 5.02 -3.21 -12.51
CA LYS A 183 4.25 -2.00 -12.16
C LYS A 183 5.13 -0.95 -11.47
N ILE A 184 5.95 -1.36 -10.51
CA ILE A 184 6.87 -0.46 -9.79
C ILE A 184 7.92 0.12 -10.74
N ASN A 185 8.53 -0.71 -11.60
CA ASN A 185 9.56 -0.26 -12.54
C ASN A 185 9.00 0.67 -13.62
N ASN A 186 7.84 0.34 -14.18
CA ASN A 186 7.13 1.14 -15.17
C ASN A 186 6.80 2.52 -14.60
N TRP A 187 6.26 2.55 -13.38
CA TRP A 187 6.02 3.79 -12.65
C TRP A 187 7.31 4.60 -12.39
N LYS A 188 8.37 3.95 -11.86
CA LYS A 188 9.68 4.59 -11.59
C LYS A 188 10.28 5.24 -12.83
N ASN A 189 10.16 4.58 -13.97
CA ASN A 189 10.73 5.02 -15.24
C ASN A 189 9.81 5.99 -16.00
N GLY A 190 8.66 6.37 -15.43
CA GLY A 190 7.69 7.26 -16.09
C GLY A 190 7.03 6.65 -17.32
N THR A 191 7.12 5.33 -17.46
CA THR A 191 6.46 4.57 -18.53
C THR A 191 5.15 4.05 -17.95
N THR A 192 4.19 4.95 -17.74
CA THR A 192 2.80 4.52 -17.65
C THR A 192 2.43 4.03 -19.05
N VAL A 193 2.55 2.72 -19.27
CA VAL A 193 1.86 2.06 -20.38
C VAL A 193 0.37 2.27 -20.14
N GLU A 194 -0.17 3.32 -20.77
CA GLU A 194 -1.61 3.41 -21.02
C GLU A 194 -1.92 2.29 -22.01
N GLU A 195 -2.68 1.31 -21.56
CA GLU A 195 -3.33 0.31 -22.42
C GLU A 195 -4.70 0.82 -22.87
#